data_AF-A0A6B4JPD8-F1
#
_entry.id   AF-A0A6B4JPD8-F1
#
_cell.length_a   1.000
_cell.length_b   1.000
_cell.length_c   1.000
_cell.angle_alpha   90.00
_cell.angle_beta   90.00
_cell.angle_gamma   90.00
#
_symmetry.space_group_name_H-M   'P 1'
#
loop_
_entity.id
_entity.type
_entity.pdbx_description
1 polymer ?
#
loop_
_entity_poly.entity_id
_entity_poly.type
_entity_poly.pdbx_seq_one_letter_code
_entity_poly.pdbx_strand_id
1 'polypeptide(L)'
;MYKDELIEKTKKLLNNIPSLKEKFKNGELKGFEKIEFKSLINILNDLPKEQQKLIAYKYFENRKQIQIANMLNLGINTVPRRLNKIVVEIGRGLYGMEEEFWNMIAGIEENKKRG
;
A
#
# COMPACT_ATOMS: atom_id res chain seq x y z
N MET A 1 -0.64 1.77 -15.43
CA MET A 1 -0.73 0.42 -14.80
C MET A 1 -2.18 -0.04 -14.75
N TYR A 2 -2.47 -1.31 -15.05
CA TYR A 2 -3.83 -1.85 -15.01
C TYR A 2 -4.31 -2.12 -13.56
N LYS A 3 -5.63 -2.12 -13.34
CA LYS A 3 -6.23 -2.23 -12.00
C LYS A 3 -5.84 -3.52 -11.27
N ASP A 4 -5.74 -4.64 -11.96
CA ASP A 4 -5.43 -5.92 -11.34
C ASP A 4 -3.95 -6.02 -10.95
N GLU A 5 -3.04 -5.52 -11.80
CA GLU A 5 -1.61 -5.38 -11.48
C GLU A 5 -1.39 -4.48 -10.26
N LEU A 6 -2.11 -3.35 -10.20
CA LEU A 6 -2.10 -2.43 -9.06
C LEU A 6 -2.50 -3.15 -7.77
N ILE A 7 -3.59 -3.93 -7.82
CA ILE A 7 -4.08 -4.70 -6.67
C ILE A 7 -3.04 -5.72 -6.22
N GLU A 8 -2.46 -6.47 -7.14
CA GLU A 8 -1.47 -7.50 -6.82
C GLU A 8 -0.19 -6.90 -6.22
N LYS A 9 0.36 -5.85 -6.84
CA LYS A 9 1.55 -5.13 -6.35
C LYS A 9 1.31 -4.58 -4.94
N THR A 10 0.17 -3.93 -4.73
CA THR A 10 -0.19 -3.38 -3.42
C THR A 10 -0.39 -4.47 -2.37
N LYS A 11 -1.04 -5.61 -2.72
CA LYS A 11 -1.18 -6.75 -1.80
C LYS A 11 0.17 -7.32 -1.39
N LYS A 12 1.12 -7.48 -2.34
CA LYS A 12 2.48 -7.94 -2.04
C LYS A 12 3.18 -6.98 -1.08
N LEU A 13 3.07 -5.67 -1.32
CA LEU A 13 3.64 -4.66 -0.44
C LEU A 13 3.05 -4.72 0.98
N LEU A 14 1.71 -4.79 1.10
CA LEU A 14 1.01 -4.88 2.38
C LEU A 14 1.42 -6.13 3.19
N ASN A 15 1.55 -7.28 2.54
CA ASN A 15 2.02 -8.51 3.19
C ASN A 15 3.47 -8.41 3.70
N ASN A 16 4.30 -7.59 3.05
CA ASN A 16 5.71 -7.42 3.41
C ASN A 16 5.96 -6.30 4.44
N ILE A 17 4.93 -5.56 4.86
CA ILE A 17 5.06 -4.46 5.83
C ILE A 17 5.83 -4.86 7.10
N PRO A 18 5.57 -6.02 7.75
CA PRO A 18 6.30 -6.38 8.96
C PRO A 18 7.82 -6.39 8.74
N SER A 19 8.28 -7.00 7.64
CA SER A 19 9.70 -7.02 7.28
C SER A 19 10.23 -5.63 6.91
N LEU A 20 9.48 -4.84 6.13
CA LEU A 20 9.86 -3.47 5.79
C LEU A 20 9.98 -2.57 7.03
N LYS A 21 9.11 -2.77 8.02
CA LYS A 21 9.15 -2.05 9.29
C LYS A 21 10.41 -2.38 10.09
N GLU A 22 10.83 -3.64 10.12
CA GLU A 22 12.09 -4.06 10.77
C GLU A 22 13.29 -3.43 10.06
N LYS A 23 13.37 -3.57 8.73
CA LYS A 23 14.41 -2.93 7.93
C LYS A 23 14.45 -1.41 8.12
N PHE A 24 13.31 -0.75 8.21
CA PHE A 24 13.23 0.69 8.43
C PHE A 24 13.81 1.08 9.80
N LYS A 25 13.46 0.32 10.85
CA LYS A 25 13.99 0.52 12.21
C LYS A 25 15.49 0.32 12.29
N ASN A 26 16.01 -0.67 11.56
CA ASN A 26 17.44 -0.97 11.52
C ASN A 26 18.23 -0.03 10.59
N GLY A 27 17.56 0.90 9.88
CA GLY A 27 18.21 1.81 8.92
C GLY A 27 18.65 1.12 7.62
N GLU A 28 18.13 -0.08 7.34
CA GLU A 28 18.46 -0.88 6.16
C GLU A 28 17.71 -0.42 4.91
N LEU A 29 16.53 0.20 5.07
CA LEU A 29 15.81 0.80 3.94
C LEU A 29 16.53 2.06 3.44
N LYS A 30 16.87 2.08 2.15
CA LYS A 30 17.60 3.19 1.50
C LYS A 30 16.86 3.72 0.27
N GLY A 31 17.16 4.97 -0.07
CA GLY A 31 16.67 5.61 -1.30
C GLY A 31 15.16 5.50 -1.47
N PHE A 32 14.75 4.97 -2.62
CA PHE A 32 13.35 4.84 -3.01
C PHE A 32 12.54 3.91 -2.10
N GLU A 33 13.12 2.80 -1.62
CA GLU A 33 12.41 1.83 -0.76
C GLU A 33 11.97 2.47 0.57
N LYS A 34 12.81 3.37 1.11
CA LYS A 34 12.48 4.15 2.31
C LYS A 34 11.36 5.16 2.06
N ILE A 35 11.33 5.77 0.88
CA ILE A 35 10.30 6.75 0.49
C ILE A 35 8.98 6.03 0.28
N GLU A 36 8.96 4.94 -0.49
CA GLU A 36 7.77 4.12 -0.73
C GLU A 36 7.17 3.62 0.59
N PHE A 37 8.01 3.11 1.50
CA PHE A 37 7.55 2.68 2.83
C PHE A 37 6.93 3.83 3.64
N LYS A 38 7.56 5.01 3.67
CA LYS A 38 6.99 6.18 4.37
C LYS A 38 5.66 6.62 3.77
N SER A 39 5.56 6.70 2.45
CA SER A 39 4.32 7.03 1.75
C SER A 39 3.23 6.03 2.07
N LEU A 40 3.54 4.73 2.08
CA LEU A 40 2.61 3.68 2.47
C LEU A 40 2.10 3.88 3.90
N ILE A 41 2.99 4.15 4.86
CA ILE A 41 2.58 4.38 6.26
C ILE A 41 1.68 5.62 6.38
N ASN A 42 1.99 6.70 5.68
CA ASN A 42 1.14 7.89 5.68
C ASN A 42 -0.26 7.58 5.12
N ILE A 43 -0.32 6.94 3.95
CA ILE A 43 -1.59 6.53 3.34
C ILE A 43 -2.40 5.65 4.28
N LEU A 44 -1.76 4.67 4.93
CA LEU A 44 -2.43 3.79 5.89
C LEU A 44 -2.98 4.56 7.11
N ASN A 45 -2.25 5.56 7.60
CA ASN A 45 -2.69 6.40 8.72
C ASN A 45 -3.85 7.33 8.34
N ASP A 46 -3.95 7.72 7.06
CA ASP A 46 -5.01 8.59 6.55
C ASP A 46 -6.31 7.84 6.22
N LEU A 47 -6.26 6.50 6.14
CA LEU A 47 -7.47 5.69 5.93
C LEU A 47 -8.48 5.90 7.07
N PRO A 48 -9.79 5.84 6.80
CA PRO A 48 -10.80 5.81 7.85
C PRO A 48 -10.56 4.65 8.83
N LYS A 49 -10.86 4.87 10.13
CA LYS A 49 -10.59 3.89 11.21
C LYS A 49 -11.11 2.48 10.91
N GLU A 50 -12.29 2.35 10.31
CA GLU A 50 -12.83 1.03 9.93
C GLU A 50 -12.00 0.32 8.87
N GLN A 51 -11.47 1.07 7.90
CA GLN A 51 -10.61 0.54 6.85
C GLN A 51 -9.24 0.15 7.41
N GLN A 52 -8.67 0.97 8.30
CA GLN A 52 -7.45 0.63 9.03
C GLN A 52 -7.60 -0.70 9.77
N LYS A 53 -8.70 -0.90 10.51
CA LYS A 53 -8.99 -2.18 11.19
C LYS A 53 -9.03 -3.35 10.22
N LEU A 54 -9.71 -3.20 9.09
CA LEU A 54 -9.81 -4.25 8.07
C LEU A 54 -8.43 -4.64 7.52
N ILE A 55 -7.58 -3.65 7.23
CA ILE A 55 -6.21 -3.85 6.76
C ILE A 55 -5.34 -4.48 7.86
N ALA A 56 -5.41 -3.98 9.09
CA ALA A 56 -4.70 -4.52 10.26
C ALA A 56 -5.02 -6.00 10.46
N TYR A 57 -6.30 -6.36 10.53
CA TYR A 57 -6.69 -7.75 10.72
C TYR A 57 -6.23 -8.66 9.59
N LYS A 58 -6.27 -8.18 8.34
CA LYS A 58 -5.89 -9.02 7.20
C LYS A 58 -4.38 -9.18 7.05
N TYR A 59 -3.62 -8.09 7.13
CA TYR A 59 -2.21 -8.05 6.71
C TYR A 59 -1.22 -8.00 7.87
N PHE A 60 -1.63 -7.54 9.05
CA PHE A 60 -0.76 -7.42 10.22
C PHE A 60 -1.02 -8.55 11.22
N GLU A 61 -2.28 -8.93 11.40
CA GLU A 61 -2.67 -10.03 12.31
C GLU A 61 -2.95 -11.36 11.58
N ASN A 62 -2.90 -11.37 10.25
CA ASN A 62 -3.13 -12.55 9.40
C ASN A 62 -4.42 -13.33 9.73
N ARG A 63 -5.50 -12.61 10.06
CA ARG A 63 -6.80 -13.20 10.39
C ARG A 63 -7.46 -13.79 9.14
N LYS A 64 -8.18 -14.89 9.33
CA LYS A 64 -9.01 -15.50 8.28
C LYS A 64 -10.22 -14.62 7.99
N GLN A 65 -10.73 -14.65 6.76
CA GLN A 65 -11.86 -13.84 6.32
C GLN A 65 -13.09 -14.00 7.23
N ILE A 66 -13.41 -15.21 7.67
CA ILE A 66 -14.53 -15.48 8.59
C ILE A 66 -14.31 -14.84 9.97
N GLN A 67 -13.07 -14.81 10.47
CA GLN A 67 -12.75 -14.17 11.75
C GLN A 67 -12.91 -12.65 11.64
N ILE A 68 -12.43 -12.05 10.56
CA ILE A 68 -12.59 -10.62 10.28
C ILE A 68 -14.07 -10.25 10.18
N ALA A 69 -14.86 -11.06 9.46
CA ALA A 69 -16.30 -10.88 9.32
C ALA A 69 -16.99 -10.84 10.69
N ASN A 70 -16.68 -11.80 11.57
CA ASN A 70 -17.24 -11.85 12.92
C ASN A 70 -16.78 -10.66 13.79
N MET A 71 -15.49 -10.33 13.78
CA MET A 71 -14.91 -9.23 14.59
C MET A 71 -15.48 -7.85 14.23
N LEU A 72 -15.84 -7.65 12.96
CA LEU A 72 -16.36 -6.38 12.46
C LEU A 72 -17.88 -6.39 12.23
N ASN A 73 -18.56 -7.47 12.59
CA ASN A 73 -19.99 -7.67 12.34
C ASN A 73 -20.38 -7.40 10.87
N LEU A 74 -19.62 -7.99 9.93
CA LEU A 74 -19.81 -7.87 8.48
C LEU A 74 -20.19 -9.21 7.88
N GLY A 75 -20.91 -9.19 6.76
CA GLY A 75 -21.09 -10.39 5.94
C GLY A 75 -19.75 -10.90 5.39
N ILE A 76 -19.55 -12.22 5.37
CA ILE A 76 -18.28 -12.84 4.94
C ILE A 76 -17.84 -12.39 3.54
N ASN A 77 -18.79 -12.23 2.60
CA ASN A 77 -18.52 -11.78 1.22
C ASN A 77 -18.24 -10.26 1.13
N THR A 78 -18.60 -9.49 2.16
CA THR A 78 -18.32 -8.06 2.23
C THR A 78 -16.85 -7.79 2.54
N VAL A 79 -16.20 -8.67 3.31
CA VAL A 79 -14.78 -8.54 3.67
C VAL A 79 -13.87 -8.44 2.44
N PRO A 80 -13.84 -9.41 1.49
CA PRO A 80 -12.95 -9.34 0.34
C PRO A 80 -13.30 -8.18 -0.59
N ARG A 81 -14.59 -7.83 -0.72
CA ARG A 81 -15.04 -6.68 -1.52
C ARG A 81 -14.50 -5.36 -0.97
N ARG A 82 -14.64 -5.14 0.35
CA ARG A 82 -14.11 -3.94 1.03
C ARG A 82 -12.58 -3.92 0.99
N LEU A 83 -11.92 -5.04 1.28
CA LEU A 83 -10.46 -5.16 1.18
C LEU A 83 -9.95 -4.77 -0.20
N ASN A 84 -10.52 -5.33 -1.28
CA ASN A 84 -10.10 -4.99 -2.63
C ASN A 84 -10.28 -3.50 -2.94
N LYS A 85 -11.38 -2.86 -2.48
CA LYS A 85 -11.57 -1.42 -2.66
C LYS A 85 -10.47 -0.61 -1.97
N ILE A 86 -10.18 -0.93 -0.72
CA ILE A 86 -9.15 -0.24 0.07
C ILE A 86 -7.76 -0.45 -0.53
N VAL A 87 -7.44 -1.67 -0.98
CA VAL A 87 -6.17 -1.98 -1.65
C VAL A 87 -6.01 -1.15 -2.93
N VAL A 88 -7.06 -0.97 -3.73
CA VAL A 88 -7.01 -0.09 -4.91
C VAL A 88 -6.74 1.36 -4.52
N GLU A 89 -7.37 1.84 -3.44
CA GLU A 89 -7.18 3.20 -2.93
C GLU A 89 -5.73 3.43 -2.46
N ILE A 90 -5.20 2.50 -1.66
CA ILE A 90 -3.79 2.52 -1.23
C ILE A 90 -2.86 2.50 -2.44
N GLY A 91 -3.12 1.58 -3.37
CA GLY A 91 -2.33 1.47 -4.58
C GLY A 91 -2.34 2.76 -5.41
N ARG A 92 -3.50 3.42 -5.54
CA ARG A 92 -3.59 4.72 -6.23
C ARG A 92 -2.84 5.82 -5.49
N GLY A 93 -2.84 5.82 -4.16
CA GLY A 93 -2.02 6.76 -3.39
C GLY A 93 -0.53 6.56 -3.59
N LEU A 94 -0.08 5.31 -3.76
CA LEU A 94 1.33 4.96 -3.95
C LEU A 94 1.81 5.11 -5.40
N TYR A 95 0.98 4.64 -6.33
CA TYR A 95 1.34 4.40 -7.72
C TYR A 95 0.45 5.14 -8.71
N GLY A 96 -0.66 5.74 -8.25
CA GLY A 96 -1.49 6.59 -9.11
C GLY A 96 -0.77 7.88 -9.53
N MET A 97 0.24 8.29 -8.76
CA MET A 97 1.22 9.30 -9.18
C MET A 97 2.42 8.71 -9.91
N GLU A 98 2.53 7.40 -10.19
CA GLU A 98 3.71 6.87 -10.90
C GLU A 98 3.85 7.48 -12.30
N GLU A 99 2.77 7.78 -13.02
CA GLU A 99 2.88 8.42 -14.34
C GLU A 99 3.42 9.86 -14.21
N GLU A 100 2.90 10.66 -13.28
CA GLU A 100 3.39 12.02 -13.01
C GLU A 100 4.79 12.04 -12.38
N PHE A 101 5.09 11.08 -11.50
CA PHE A 101 6.37 10.92 -10.83
C PHE A 101 7.46 10.41 -11.79
N TRP A 102 7.18 9.41 -12.63
CA TRP A 102 8.10 8.97 -13.68
C TRP A 102 8.27 10.04 -14.76
N ASN A 103 7.21 10.79 -15.12
CA ASN A 103 7.33 11.95 -16.03
C ASN A 103 8.20 13.06 -15.41
N MET A 104 8.05 13.32 -14.11
CA MET A 104 8.86 14.30 -13.39
C MET A 104 10.32 13.85 -13.29
N ILE A 105 10.59 12.58 -12.97
CA ILE A 105 11.95 12.01 -12.91
C ILE A 105 12.60 11.97 -14.31
N ALA A 106 11.88 11.52 -15.35
CA ALA A 106 12.36 11.49 -16.73
C ALA A 106 12.66 12.91 -17.26
N GLY A 107 11.81 13.89 -16.98
CA GLY A 107 12.03 15.29 -17.33
C GLY A 107 13.24 15.94 -16.63
N ILE A 108 13.60 15.47 -15.43
CA ILE A 108 14.82 15.92 -14.72
C ILE A 108 16.09 15.33 -15.34
N GLU A 109 16.05 14.08 -15.84
CA GLU A 109 17.19 13.46 -16.53
C GLU A 109 17.45 14.04 -17.92
N GLU A 110 16.40 14.42 -18.67
CA GLU A 110 16.55 15.07 -19.97
C GLU A 110 17.17 16.47 -19.86
N ASN A 111 16.83 17.24 -18.82
CA ASN A 111 17.42 18.56 -18.58
C ASN A 111 18.91 18.49 -18.17
N LYS A 112 19.36 17.40 -17.54
CA LYS A 112 20.79 17.18 -17.24
C LYS A 112 21.63 16.79 -18.44
N LYS A 113 21.03 16.29 -19.52
CA LYS A 113 21.73 15.93 -20.77
C LYS A 113 21.83 17.08 -21.78
N ARG A 114 21.10 18.18 -21.56
CA ARG A 114 21.04 19.36 -22.43
C ARG A 114 21.73 20.61 -21.85
N GLY A 115 22.33 20.48 -20.65
CA GLY A 115 23.14 21.52 -20.00
C GLY A 115 24.62 21.23 -20.10
#